data_AF-A0A2H0D2L8-F1
#
_entry.id   AF-A0A2H0D2L8-F1
#
_cell.length_a   1.000
_cell.length_b   1.000
_cell.length_c   1.000
_cell.angle_alpha   90.00
_cell.angle_beta   90.00
_cell.angle_gamma   90.00
#
_symmetry.space_group_name_H-M   'P 1'
#
loop_
_entity.id
_entity.type
_entity.pdbx_description
1 polymer ?
#
loop_
_entity_poly.entity_id
_entity_poly.type
_entity_poly.pdbx_seq_one_letter_code
_entity_poly.pdbx_strand_id
1 'polypeptide(L)'
;MIVETIPDIAGEVKPILAIETSGEQCGVCVFWNNEKYVETTSRIKFSHSKKIFTIVENTLSTAEISLNDISAIAVSIGPGSFTGLRIGLAAAKGMALGASLPIVPVPTFEAIAMEALTCTKKGEKFFIANKVNKEEIYFAGFINMGNIYKFVQQLGIVSRIELENNYSSGIMFGNAGNKRLIFPPARAIASWSWLYGKKFELTNYDLLEPLYVKDFLVKGSKIK
;
A
#
# COMPACT_ATOMS: atom_id res chain seq x y z
N MET A 1 -7.39 2.25 16.04
CA MET A 1 -7.83 3.66 16.19
C MET A 1 -8.79 3.93 15.04
N ILE A 2 -10.07 4.14 15.32
CA ILE A 2 -11.13 4.29 14.30
C ILE A 2 -11.14 5.78 13.89
N VAL A 3 -11.15 6.08 12.60
CA VAL A 3 -11.53 7.42 12.11
C VAL A 3 -13.01 7.33 11.79
N GLU A 4 -13.85 7.96 12.61
CA GLU A 4 -15.32 7.83 12.56
C GLU A 4 -16.00 8.75 11.55
N THR A 5 -15.25 9.59 10.83
CA THR A 5 -15.83 10.53 9.85
C THR A 5 -14.97 10.61 8.60
N ILE A 6 -15.63 10.54 7.45
CA ILE A 6 -15.08 10.94 6.15
C ILE A 6 -14.61 12.39 6.30
N PRO A 7 -13.40 12.77 5.84
CA PRO A 7 -12.95 14.15 5.93
C PRO A 7 -13.95 15.08 5.23
N ASP A 8 -14.51 16.03 5.98
CA ASP A 8 -15.33 17.10 5.43
C ASP A 8 -14.37 18.15 4.86
N ILE A 9 -14.22 18.20 3.53
CA ILE A 9 -13.26 19.09 2.86
C ILE A 9 -14.04 20.16 2.09
N ALA A 10 -14.38 21.25 2.76
CA ALA A 10 -14.85 22.47 2.12
C ALA A 10 -13.65 23.23 1.51
N GLY A 11 -13.41 23.05 0.21
CA GLY A 11 -12.36 23.72 -0.55
C GLY A 11 -12.01 23.00 -1.85
N GLU A 12 -11.22 23.62 -2.72
CA GLU A 12 -10.68 22.97 -3.92
C GLU A 12 -9.72 21.84 -3.51
N VAL A 13 -10.17 20.59 -3.65
CA VAL A 13 -9.39 19.42 -3.21
C VAL A 13 -8.25 19.19 -4.19
N LYS A 14 -7.04 19.56 -3.78
CA LYS A 14 -5.82 19.15 -4.50
C LYS A 14 -5.64 17.63 -4.40
N PRO A 15 -5.49 16.91 -5.51
CA PRO A 15 -5.45 15.45 -5.52
C PRO A 15 -4.18 14.90 -4.86
N ILE A 16 -4.22 13.63 -4.48
CA ILE A 16 -3.07 12.86 -3.99
C ILE A 16 -2.48 12.07 -5.15
N LEU A 17 -1.14 12.06 -5.27
CA LEU A 17 -0.44 11.12 -6.16
C LEU A 17 -0.03 9.89 -5.35
N ALA A 18 -0.61 8.74 -5.64
CA ALA A 18 -0.28 7.48 -4.98
C ALA A 18 0.62 6.59 -5.84
N ILE A 19 1.62 5.98 -5.21
CA ILE A 19 2.63 5.12 -5.84
C ILE A 19 2.61 3.75 -5.17
N GLU A 20 2.42 2.71 -5.97
CA GLU A 20 2.39 1.33 -5.53
C GLU A 20 3.45 0.49 -6.23
N THR A 21 4.39 -0.04 -5.46
CA THR A 21 5.53 -0.83 -5.95
C THR A 21 5.87 -2.03 -5.05
N SER A 22 5.02 -2.34 -4.06
CA SER A 22 5.23 -3.45 -3.13
C SER A 22 5.01 -4.82 -3.80
N GLY A 23 4.24 -4.86 -4.91
CA GLY A 23 3.92 -6.06 -5.67
C GLY A 23 4.78 -6.32 -6.90
N GLU A 24 4.30 -7.21 -7.77
CA GLU A 24 4.94 -7.49 -9.07
C GLU A 24 4.71 -6.37 -10.10
N GLN A 25 3.70 -5.53 -9.88
CA GLN A 25 3.28 -4.45 -10.76
C GLN A 25 3.68 -3.09 -10.18
N CYS A 26 3.80 -2.10 -11.05
CA CYS A 26 4.00 -0.69 -10.66
C CYS A 26 2.71 0.06 -10.99
N GLY A 27 2.07 0.65 -9.99
CA GLY A 27 0.85 1.43 -10.14
C GLY A 27 1.05 2.88 -9.71
N VAL A 28 0.41 3.80 -10.42
CA VAL A 28 0.29 5.21 -10.02
C VAL A 28 -1.17 5.63 -10.11
N CYS A 29 -1.62 6.45 -9.15
CA CYS A 29 -2.96 6.99 -9.16
C CYS A 29 -2.94 8.49 -8.80
N VAL A 30 -3.65 9.31 -9.57
CA VAL A 30 -4.02 10.67 -9.18
C VAL A 30 -5.46 10.61 -8.65
N PHE A 31 -5.66 11.04 -7.41
CA PHE A 31 -6.90 10.77 -6.67
C PHE A 31 -7.46 12.04 -6.03
N TRP A 32 -8.69 12.40 -6.39
CA TRP A 32 -9.45 13.45 -5.68
C TRP A 32 -10.36 12.83 -4.62
N ASN A 33 -11.06 11.76 -5.00
CA ASN A 33 -11.94 10.98 -4.14
C ASN A 33 -12.28 9.64 -4.84
N ASN A 34 -13.10 8.81 -4.20
CA ASN A 34 -13.48 7.49 -4.71
C ASN A 34 -14.23 7.52 -6.07
N GLU A 35 -14.82 8.65 -6.45
CA GLU A 35 -15.57 8.82 -7.70
C GLU A 35 -14.76 9.50 -8.79
N LYS A 36 -13.66 10.17 -8.45
CA LYS A 36 -12.79 10.92 -9.37
C LYS A 36 -11.32 10.59 -9.13
N TYR A 37 -10.79 9.72 -9.99
CA TYR A 37 -9.38 9.35 -10.01
C TYR A 37 -8.93 8.89 -11.40
N VAL A 38 -7.62 8.95 -11.64
CA VAL A 38 -6.94 8.34 -12.80
C VAL A 38 -5.93 7.34 -12.27
N GLU A 39 -5.96 6.11 -12.76
CA GLU A 39 -5.05 5.04 -12.35
C GLU A 39 -4.34 4.44 -13.56
N THR A 40 -3.01 4.33 -13.50
CA THR A 40 -2.20 3.66 -14.52
C THR A 40 -1.38 2.56 -13.87
N THR A 41 -1.41 1.36 -14.46
CA THR A 41 -0.64 0.22 -13.96
C THR A 41 0.22 -0.39 -15.06
N SER A 42 1.50 -0.61 -14.78
CA SER A 42 2.39 -1.39 -15.63
C SER A 42 2.47 -2.83 -15.16
N ARG A 43 2.10 -3.76 -16.04
CA ARG A 43 2.13 -5.21 -15.79
C ARG A 43 3.46 -5.88 -16.15
N ILE A 44 4.48 -5.10 -16.53
CA ILE A 44 5.78 -5.64 -16.94
C ILE A 44 6.62 -5.88 -15.69
N LYS A 45 6.78 -7.16 -15.34
CA LYS A 45 7.58 -7.59 -14.18
C LYS A 45 8.99 -6.99 -14.24
N PHE A 46 9.47 -6.51 -13.08
CA PHE A 46 10.85 -6.07 -12.87
C PHE A 46 11.32 -4.86 -13.70
N SER A 47 10.40 -4.01 -14.17
CA SER A 47 10.74 -2.77 -14.89
C SER A 47 10.51 -1.49 -14.09
N HIS A 48 10.22 -1.61 -12.79
CA HIS A 48 9.82 -0.51 -11.90
C HIS A 48 10.76 0.71 -11.98
N SER A 49 12.07 0.51 -11.87
CA SER A 49 13.05 1.62 -11.87
C SER A 49 13.14 2.35 -13.22
N LYS A 50 12.85 1.68 -14.33
CA LYS A 50 12.91 2.27 -15.67
C LYS A 50 11.60 2.97 -16.07
N LYS A 51 10.48 2.67 -15.41
CA LYS A 51 9.14 3.08 -15.85
C LYS A 51 8.37 3.92 -14.86
N ILE A 52 8.76 3.98 -13.58
CA ILE A 52 7.98 4.69 -12.57
C ILE A 52 7.71 6.14 -12.97
N PHE A 53 8.73 6.88 -13.43
CA PHE A 53 8.55 8.26 -13.89
C PHE A 53 7.68 8.36 -15.15
N THR A 54 7.86 7.49 -16.13
CA THR A 54 6.98 7.44 -17.32
C THR A 54 5.51 7.15 -16.93
N ILE A 55 5.27 6.25 -15.97
CA ILE A 55 3.92 5.96 -15.51
C ILE A 55 3.35 7.18 -14.80
N VAL A 56 4.12 7.83 -13.92
CA VAL A 56 3.72 9.08 -13.25
C VAL A 56 3.36 10.16 -14.27
N GLU A 57 4.23 10.42 -15.24
CA GLU A 57 4.02 11.39 -16.32
C GLU A 57 2.73 11.08 -17.11
N ASN A 58 2.53 9.81 -17.50
CA ASN A 58 1.32 9.40 -18.21
C ASN A 58 0.06 9.57 -17.36
N THR A 59 0.10 9.23 -16.06
CA THR A 59 -1.04 9.39 -15.15
C THR A 59 -1.37 10.87 -14.94
N LEU A 60 -0.37 11.73 -14.70
CA LEU A 60 -0.55 13.17 -14.55
C LEU A 60 -1.09 13.81 -15.85
N SER A 61 -0.54 13.42 -17.00
CA SER A 61 -0.98 13.89 -18.32
C SER A 61 -2.42 13.48 -18.62
N THR A 62 -2.79 12.22 -18.33
CA THR A 62 -4.17 11.74 -18.50
C THR A 62 -5.14 12.43 -17.53
N ALA A 63 -4.65 12.84 -16.36
CA ALA A 63 -5.39 13.61 -15.38
C ALA A 63 -5.41 15.12 -15.67
N GLU A 64 -4.72 15.57 -16.74
CA GLU A 64 -4.59 16.97 -17.16
C GLU A 64 -4.07 17.89 -16.05
N ILE A 65 -3.16 17.38 -15.20
CA ILE A 65 -2.54 18.15 -14.12
C ILE A 65 -1.01 18.00 -14.11
N SER A 66 -0.35 18.88 -13.38
CA SER A 66 1.07 18.82 -13.11
C SER A 66 1.36 18.32 -11.68
N LEU A 67 2.63 18.06 -11.39
CA LEU A 67 3.09 17.72 -10.04
C LEU A 67 2.88 18.86 -9.04
N ASN A 68 2.73 20.12 -9.47
CA ASN A 68 2.49 21.25 -8.56
C ASN A 68 1.01 21.37 -8.12
N ASP A 69 0.13 20.62 -8.78
CA ASP A 69 -1.32 20.65 -8.52
C ASP A 69 -1.73 19.64 -7.46
N ILE A 70 -0.86 18.70 -7.09
CA ILE A 70 -1.14 17.69 -6.06
C ILE A 70 -0.87 18.23 -4.64
N SER A 71 -1.48 17.60 -3.63
CA SER A 71 -1.33 17.96 -2.21
C SER A 71 -0.26 17.15 -1.49
N ALA A 72 -0.08 15.88 -1.87
CA ALA A 72 0.84 14.95 -1.24
C ALA A 72 1.18 13.78 -2.17
N ILE A 73 2.30 13.11 -1.86
CA ILE A 73 2.65 11.83 -2.49
C ILE A 73 2.42 10.71 -1.49
N ALA A 74 1.47 9.81 -1.77
CA ALA A 74 1.24 8.60 -0.98
C ALA A 74 2.07 7.44 -1.56
N VAL A 75 2.74 6.66 -0.72
CA VAL A 75 3.60 5.57 -1.20
C VAL A 75 3.54 4.36 -0.28
N SER A 76 3.43 3.17 -0.87
CA SER A 76 3.49 1.92 -0.12
C SER A 76 4.84 1.74 0.57
N ILE A 77 4.81 1.45 1.88
CA ILE A 77 6.01 1.21 2.68
C ILE A 77 6.24 -0.27 3.03
N GLY A 78 5.27 -1.15 2.75
CA GLY A 78 5.39 -2.58 2.98
C GLY A 78 4.43 -3.11 4.05
N PRO A 79 4.49 -4.43 4.33
CA PRO A 79 5.47 -5.39 3.78
C PRO A 79 5.21 -5.73 2.31
N GLY A 80 6.28 -6.05 1.58
CA GLY A 80 6.24 -6.34 0.14
C GLY A 80 7.63 -6.59 -0.46
N SER A 81 7.75 -6.43 -1.79
CA SER A 81 8.99 -6.58 -2.54
C SER A 81 10.07 -5.63 -2.02
N PHE A 82 11.16 -6.18 -1.50
CA PHE A 82 12.29 -5.41 -0.97
C PHE A 82 12.83 -4.38 -1.98
N THR A 83 13.03 -4.82 -3.22
CA THR A 83 13.50 -3.95 -4.32
C THR A 83 12.42 -2.95 -4.72
N GLY A 84 11.16 -3.40 -4.83
CA GLY A 84 10.05 -2.56 -5.24
C GLY A 84 9.79 -1.39 -4.30
N LEU A 85 9.69 -1.66 -2.99
CA LEU A 85 9.48 -0.66 -1.95
C LEU A 85 10.56 0.43 -1.96
N ARG A 86 11.83 0.05 -2.14
CA ARG A 86 12.94 1.01 -2.24
C ARG A 86 12.85 1.87 -3.50
N ILE A 87 12.45 1.31 -4.63
CA ILE A 87 12.23 2.06 -5.87
C ILE A 87 11.09 3.07 -5.68
N GLY A 88 9.96 2.64 -5.12
CA GLY A 88 8.81 3.51 -4.86
C GLY A 88 9.16 4.67 -3.92
N LEU A 89 9.82 4.38 -2.79
CA LEU A 89 10.25 5.40 -1.84
C LEU A 89 11.28 6.35 -2.43
N ALA A 90 12.27 5.86 -3.17
CA ALA A 90 13.26 6.73 -3.81
C ALA A 90 12.61 7.69 -4.82
N ALA A 91 11.67 7.20 -5.64
CA ALA A 91 10.92 8.04 -6.57
C ALA A 91 10.04 9.07 -5.83
N ALA A 92 9.32 8.65 -4.79
CA ALA A 92 8.49 9.54 -3.98
C ALA A 92 9.33 10.64 -3.33
N LYS A 93 10.46 10.31 -2.71
CA LYS A 93 11.39 11.29 -2.11
C LYS A 93 11.95 12.27 -3.13
N GLY A 94 12.36 11.79 -4.30
CA GLY A 94 12.88 12.65 -5.37
C GLY A 94 11.86 13.66 -5.86
N MET A 95 10.62 13.22 -6.10
CA MET A 95 9.53 14.10 -6.53
C MET A 95 9.08 15.06 -5.42
N ALA A 96 8.95 14.55 -4.19
CA ALA A 96 8.60 15.35 -3.02
C ALA A 96 9.61 16.48 -2.78
N LEU A 97 10.91 16.18 -2.91
CA LEU A 97 11.97 17.16 -2.74
C LEU A 97 11.92 18.24 -3.83
N GLY A 98 11.73 17.84 -5.08
CA GLY A 98 11.64 18.78 -6.20
C GLY A 98 10.42 19.70 -6.14
N ALA A 99 9.30 19.21 -5.61
CA ALA A 99 8.02 19.94 -5.57
C ALA A 99 7.65 20.49 -4.17
N SER A 100 8.50 20.31 -3.16
CA SER A 100 8.22 20.67 -1.76
C SER A 100 6.91 20.07 -1.23
N LEU A 101 6.65 18.80 -1.54
CA LEU A 101 5.44 18.08 -1.16
C LEU A 101 5.67 17.17 0.05
N PRO A 102 4.66 16.99 0.92
CA PRO A 102 4.73 15.95 1.94
C PRO A 102 4.59 14.55 1.33
N ILE A 103 5.16 13.55 2.03
CA ILE A 103 4.95 12.13 1.73
C ILE A 103 4.04 11.52 2.79
N VAL A 104 3.06 10.73 2.34
CA VAL A 104 2.24 9.87 3.20
C VAL A 104 2.71 8.42 3.06
N PRO A 105 3.34 7.83 4.10
CA PRO A 105 3.73 6.44 4.08
C PRO A 105 2.53 5.54 4.35
N VAL A 106 2.21 4.64 3.40
CA VAL A 106 1.01 3.80 3.45
C VAL A 106 1.36 2.34 3.75
N PRO A 107 0.86 1.75 4.85
CA PRO A 107 1.06 0.34 5.14
C PRO A 107 0.38 -0.53 4.07
N THR A 108 1.16 -1.39 3.40
CA THR A 108 0.68 -2.14 2.23
C THR A 108 -0.50 -3.05 2.56
N PHE A 109 -0.49 -3.70 3.73
CA PHE A 109 -1.61 -4.56 4.16
C PHE A 109 -2.88 -3.78 4.43
N GLU A 110 -2.78 -2.54 4.92
CA GLU A 110 -3.93 -1.69 5.11
C GLU A 110 -4.50 -1.19 3.79
N ALA A 111 -3.65 -0.89 2.80
CA ALA A 111 -4.09 -0.60 1.44
C ALA A 111 -4.76 -1.82 0.77
N ILE A 112 -4.25 -3.05 0.99
CA ILE A 112 -4.93 -4.27 0.54
C ILE A 112 -6.28 -4.42 1.25
N ALA A 113 -6.36 -4.09 2.55
CA ALA A 113 -7.60 -4.13 3.29
C ALA A 113 -8.63 -3.15 2.72
N MET A 114 -8.24 -1.94 2.31
CA MET A 114 -9.12 -1.00 1.60
C MET A 114 -9.72 -1.62 0.34
N GLU A 115 -8.92 -2.30 -0.46
CA GLU A 115 -9.40 -3.00 -1.66
C GLU A 115 -10.32 -4.17 -1.31
N ALA A 116 -9.98 -4.94 -0.27
CA ALA A 116 -10.77 -6.08 0.20
C ALA A 116 -12.17 -5.68 0.67
N LEU A 117 -12.39 -4.43 1.09
CA LEU A 117 -13.73 -3.93 1.44
C LEU A 117 -14.71 -4.01 0.28
N THR A 118 -14.24 -3.90 -0.97
CA THR A 118 -15.06 -4.04 -2.18
C THR A 118 -15.47 -5.49 -2.47
N CYS A 119 -14.75 -6.44 -1.87
CA CYS A 119 -14.91 -7.88 -2.09
C CYS A 119 -15.54 -8.61 -0.89
N THR A 120 -15.89 -7.88 0.17
CA THR A 120 -16.43 -8.41 1.43
C THR A 120 -17.65 -7.60 1.85
N LYS A 121 -18.50 -8.18 2.69
CA LYS A 121 -19.69 -7.53 3.23
C LYS A 121 -19.40 -6.90 4.59
N LYS A 122 -20.12 -5.83 4.91
CA LYS A 122 -20.09 -5.23 6.26
C LYS A 122 -20.36 -6.30 7.32
N GLY A 123 -19.49 -6.37 8.32
CA GLY A 123 -19.51 -7.36 9.40
C GLY A 123 -18.65 -8.61 9.13
N GLU A 124 -18.21 -8.86 7.89
CA GLU A 124 -17.36 -10.01 7.59
C GLU A 124 -15.92 -9.80 8.06
N LYS A 125 -15.37 -10.85 8.67
CA LYS A 125 -13.94 -10.94 8.96
C LYS A 125 -13.20 -11.44 7.72
N PHE A 126 -12.06 -10.84 7.45
CA PHE A 126 -11.15 -11.27 6.40
C PHE A 126 -9.70 -11.12 6.84
N PHE A 127 -8.82 -11.82 6.15
CA PHE A 127 -7.40 -11.88 6.46
C PHE A 127 -6.57 -11.58 5.22
N ILE A 128 -5.35 -11.11 5.45
CA ILE A 128 -4.35 -10.94 4.41
C ILE A 128 -3.15 -11.79 4.81
N ALA A 129 -2.69 -12.62 3.89
CA ALA A 129 -1.64 -13.60 4.12
C ALA A 129 -0.66 -13.61 2.93
N ASN A 130 0.54 -13.04 3.12
CA ASN A 130 1.59 -13.02 2.11
C ASN A 130 2.84 -13.75 2.59
N LYS A 131 3.37 -14.68 1.78
CA LYS A 131 4.57 -15.47 2.06
C LYS A 131 5.77 -14.56 2.32
N VAL A 132 6.45 -14.78 3.45
CA VAL A 132 7.80 -14.26 3.71
C VAL A 132 8.83 -15.22 3.12
N ASN A 133 8.66 -16.51 3.41
CA ASN A 133 9.43 -17.62 2.86
C ASN A 133 8.56 -18.89 2.82
N LYS A 134 9.17 -20.08 2.85
CA LYS A 134 8.43 -21.36 2.81
C LYS A 134 7.58 -21.57 4.06
N GLU A 135 8.08 -21.19 5.23
CA GLU A 135 7.52 -21.50 6.55
C GLU A 135 6.80 -20.32 7.19
N GLU A 136 7.17 -19.09 6.84
CA GLU A 136 6.65 -17.87 7.49
C GLU A 136 5.77 -17.04 6.55
N ILE A 137 4.71 -16.47 7.12
CA ILE A 137 3.69 -15.71 6.42
C ILE A 137 3.48 -14.38 7.14
N TYR A 138 3.53 -13.25 6.41
CA TYR A 138 3.00 -11.99 6.89
C TYR A 138 1.49 -12.09 6.98
N PHE A 139 0.94 -11.78 8.14
CA PHE A 139 -0.46 -12.01 8.45
C PHE A 139 -1.07 -10.83 9.20
N ALA A 140 -2.27 -10.42 8.79
CA ALA A 140 -3.11 -9.50 9.54
C ALA A 140 -4.58 -9.84 9.33
N GLY A 141 -5.41 -9.50 10.32
CA GLY A 141 -6.83 -9.78 10.33
C GLY A 141 -7.65 -8.50 10.46
N PHE A 142 -8.75 -8.44 9.72
CA PHE A 142 -9.63 -7.29 9.62
C PHE A 142 -11.10 -7.68 9.74
N ILE A 143 -11.94 -6.71 10.09
CA ILE A 143 -13.40 -6.76 9.91
C ILE A 143 -13.84 -5.59 9.03
N ASN A 144 -14.66 -5.88 8.03
CA ASN A 144 -15.24 -4.88 7.14
C ASN A 144 -16.34 -4.10 7.88
N MET A 145 -16.25 -2.78 7.92
CA MET A 145 -17.25 -1.89 8.54
C MET A 145 -18.09 -1.09 7.52
N GLY A 146 -17.96 -1.41 6.23
CA GLY A 146 -18.49 -0.68 5.08
C GLY A 146 -17.32 -0.06 4.31
N ASN A 147 -17.11 1.24 4.48
CA ASN A 147 -16.06 2.00 3.78
C ASN A 147 -14.72 2.04 4.53
N ILE A 148 -14.68 1.45 5.74
CA ILE A 148 -13.49 1.37 6.59
C ILE A 148 -13.35 -0.07 7.11
N TYR A 149 -12.18 -0.39 7.66
CA TYR A 149 -11.94 -1.65 8.37
C TYR A 149 -11.61 -1.41 9.84
N LYS A 150 -11.71 -2.46 10.66
CA LYS A 150 -11.04 -2.50 11.97
C LYS A 150 -10.11 -3.70 12.01
N PHE A 151 -8.97 -3.54 12.68
CA PHE A 151 -8.09 -4.66 12.97
C PHE A 151 -8.74 -5.62 13.96
N VAL A 152 -8.72 -6.91 13.63
CA VAL A 152 -8.92 -7.99 14.61
C VAL A 152 -7.60 -8.66 14.98
N GLN A 153 -6.58 -8.53 14.12
CA GLN A 153 -5.21 -8.96 14.40
C GLN A 153 -4.24 -8.02 13.69
N GLN A 154 -3.30 -7.45 14.45
CA GLN A 154 -2.26 -6.58 13.90
C GLN A 154 -1.33 -7.37 12.98
N LEU A 155 -0.66 -6.63 12.10
CA LEU A 155 0.34 -7.20 11.21
C LEU A 155 1.46 -7.88 12.03
N GLY A 156 1.72 -9.14 11.70
CA GLY A 156 2.81 -9.92 12.27
C GLY A 156 3.27 -11.04 11.34
N ILE A 157 4.04 -11.97 11.89
CA ILE A 157 4.49 -13.19 11.20
C ILE A 157 3.88 -14.39 11.91
N VAL A 158 3.25 -15.28 11.15
CA VAL A 158 2.74 -16.58 11.61
C VAL A 158 3.41 -17.70 10.82
N SER A 159 3.41 -18.91 11.38
CA SER A 159 3.88 -20.08 10.64
C SER A 159 2.83 -20.54 9.61
N ARG A 160 3.28 -21.21 8.54
CA ARG A 160 2.39 -21.86 7.57
C ARG A 160 1.41 -22.83 8.25
N ILE A 161 1.92 -23.60 9.21
CA ILE A 161 1.13 -24.59 9.96
C ILE A 161 0.04 -23.89 10.78
N GLU A 162 0.38 -22.80 11.47
CA GLU A 162 -0.58 -22.00 12.22
C GLU A 162 -1.68 -21.42 11.31
N LEU A 163 -1.30 -20.91 10.13
CA LEU A 163 -2.25 -20.41 9.14
C LEU A 163 -3.24 -21.50 8.71
N GLU A 164 -2.73 -22.67 8.35
CA GLU A 164 -3.51 -23.82 7.86
C GLU A 164 -4.44 -24.39 8.95
N ASN A 165 -4.00 -24.43 10.20
CA ASN A 165 -4.78 -24.96 11.31
C ASN A 165 -5.88 -24.01 11.80
N ASN A 166 -5.58 -22.71 11.86
CA ASN A 166 -6.45 -21.76 12.57
C ASN A 166 -7.34 -20.91 11.64
N TYR A 167 -7.00 -20.80 10.35
CA TYR A 167 -7.62 -19.83 9.43
C TYR A 167 -8.08 -20.42 8.09
N SER A 168 -8.12 -21.76 7.97
CA SER A 168 -8.43 -22.47 6.71
C SER A 168 -9.82 -22.19 6.13
N SER A 169 -10.79 -21.80 6.95
CA SER A 169 -12.19 -21.57 6.52
C SER A 169 -12.55 -20.08 6.31
N GLY A 170 -11.62 -19.15 6.50
CA GLY A 170 -11.87 -17.70 6.40
C GLY A 170 -11.69 -17.12 4.99
N ILE A 171 -12.20 -15.89 4.77
CA ILE A 171 -11.85 -15.09 3.58
C ILE A 171 -10.41 -14.64 3.74
N MET A 172 -9.51 -15.11 2.87
CA MET A 172 -8.08 -14.81 2.99
C MET A 172 -7.51 -14.36 1.67
N PHE A 173 -7.15 -13.09 1.60
CA PHE A 173 -6.43 -12.49 0.48
C PHE A 173 -4.93 -12.73 0.61
N GLY A 174 -4.19 -12.54 -0.48
CA GLY A 174 -2.74 -12.72 -0.51
C GLY A 174 -2.27 -14.00 -1.20
N ASN A 175 -0.96 -14.13 -1.40
CA ASN A 175 -0.36 -15.27 -2.10
C ASN A 175 -0.22 -16.55 -1.23
N ALA A 176 -0.58 -16.47 0.05
CA ALA A 176 -0.78 -17.59 0.95
C ALA A 176 -2.26 -17.83 1.29
N GLY A 177 -3.17 -17.02 0.73
CA GLY A 177 -4.61 -17.11 0.96
C GLY A 177 -5.38 -17.86 -0.13
N ASN A 178 -6.71 -17.88 0.04
CA ASN A 178 -7.66 -18.53 -0.87
C ASN A 178 -8.33 -17.56 -1.87
N LYS A 179 -8.08 -16.25 -1.76
CA LYS A 179 -8.54 -15.22 -2.69
C LYS A 179 -7.34 -14.48 -3.30
N ARG A 180 -7.36 -14.30 -4.63
CA ARG A 180 -6.31 -13.56 -5.34
C ARG A 180 -6.48 -12.05 -5.19
N LEU A 181 -5.83 -11.49 -4.19
CA LEU A 181 -5.50 -10.06 -4.06
C LEU A 181 -4.17 -9.99 -3.30
N ILE A 182 -3.07 -9.98 -4.07
CA ILE A 182 -1.72 -10.18 -3.50
C ILE A 182 -1.09 -8.83 -3.09
N PHE A 183 -1.38 -7.79 -3.86
CA PHE A 183 -0.89 -6.44 -3.69
C PHE A 183 -2.04 -5.47 -3.94
N PRO A 184 -2.01 -4.28 -3.35
CA PRO A 184 -3.07 -3.31 -3.52
C PRO A 184 -2.96 -2.64 -4.91
N PRO A 185 -4.08 -2.17 -5.48
CA PRO A 185 -4.04 -1.22 -6.59
C PRO A 185 -3.65 0.18 -6.10
N ALA A 186 -3.03 1.00 -6.95
CA ALA A 186 -2.56 2.35 -6.59
C ALA A 186 -3.67 3.23 -6.01
N ARG A 187 -4.91 3.09 -6.50
CA ARG A 187 -6.07 3.81 -5.95
C ARG A 187 -6.34 3.47 -4.47
N ALA A 188 -6.03 2.26 -4.01
CA ALA A 188 -6.26 1.87 -2.62
C ALA A 188 -5.23 2.52 -1.67
N ILE A 189 -4.02 2.79 -2.17
CA ILE A 189 -2.98 3.57 -1.47
C ILE A 189 -3.49 5.01 -1.33
N ALA A 190 -4.02 5.57 -2.41
CA ALA A 190 -4.60 6.90 -2.41
C ALA A 190 -5.81 7.01 -1.45
N SER A 191 -6.71 6.03 -1.50
CA SER A 191 -7.91 5.97 -0.65
C SER A 191 -7.54 5.87 0.83
N TRP A 192 -6.56 5.03 1.17
CA TRP A 192 -6.04 4.96 2.54
C TRP A 192 -5.43 6.29 2.97
N SER A 193 -4.61 6.92 2.11
CA SER A 193 -3.99 8.22 2.38
C SER A 193 -5.04 9.32 2.58
N TRP A 194 -6.11 9.30 1.80
CA TRP A 194 -7.19 10.27 1.90
C TRP A 194 -7.95 10.13 3.23
N LEU A 195 -8.24 8.90 3.68
CA LEU A 195 -8.97 8.66 4.93
C LEU A 195 -8.11 8.83 6.18
N TYR A 196 -6.87 8.34 6.16
CA TYR A 196 -6.04 8.19 7.36
C TYR A 196 -4.75 9.00 7.31
N GLY A 197 -4.31 9.40 6.11
CA GLY A 197 -2.97 9.88 5.83
C GLY A 197 -2.63 11.24 6.40
N LYS A 198 -3.62 12.11 6.69
CA LYS A 198 -3.36 13.48 7.13
C LYS A 198 -2.44 13.57 8.37
N LYS A 199 -2.61 12.66 9.32
CA LYS A 199 -1.78 12.59 10.54
C LYS A 199 -0.41 11.93 10.34
N PHE A 200 -0.17 11.38 9.15
CA PHE A 200 1.07 10.68 8.79
C PHE A 200 1.87 11.43 7.72
N GLU A 201 1.46 12.65 7.34
CA GLU A 201 2.22 13.48 6.41
C GLU A 201 3.62 13.78 6.97
N LEU A 202 4.64 13.46 6.18
CA LEU A 202 6.03 13.72 6.49
C LEU A 202 6.57 14.79 5.54
N THR A 203 7.06 15.89 6.11
CA THR A 203 7.81 16.93 5.37
C THR A 203 9.33 16.72 5.46
N ASN A 204 9.80 16.05 6.51
CA ASN A 204 11.14 15.48 6.57
C ASN A 204 11.06 13.96 6.38
N TYR A 205 11.49 13.50 5.21
CA TYR A 205 11.45 12.10 4.80
C TYR A 205 12.84 11.51 4.56
N ASP A 206 13.90 12.12 5.08
CA ASP A 206 15.26 11.60 4.97
C ASP A 206 15.35 10.20 5.59
N LEU A 207 14.79 10.04 6.79
CA LEU A 207 14.74 8.79 7.55
C LEU A 207 13.55 7.89 7.21
N LEU A 208 12.73 8.23 6.21
CA LEU A 208 11.62 7.38 5.81
C LEU A 208 12.16 6.12 5.12
N GLU A 209 11.93 4.96 5.74
CA GLU A 209 12.35 3.65 5.25
C GLU A 209 11.16 2.71 5.03
N PRO A 210 11.32 1.64 4.25
CA PRO A 210 10.33 0.57 4.19
C PRO A 210 10.04 -0.01 5.59
N LEU A 211 8.79 -0.42 5.79
CA LEU A 211 8.37 -1.21 6.94
C LEU A 211 8.93 -2.64 6.82
N TYR A 212 10.07 -2.88 7.46
CA TYR A 212 10.66 -4.21 7.60
C TYR A 212 10.05 -4.92 8.81
N VAL A 213 9.15 -5.88 8.54
CA VAL A 213 8.47 -6.66 9.60
C VAL A 213 9.34 -7.83 10.11
N LYS A 214 10.29 -8.29 9.29
CA LYS A 214 11.26 -9.32 9.66
C LYS A 214 12.68 -8.76 9.68
N ASP A 215 13.45 -9.10 10.71
CA ASP A 215 14.87 -8.77 10.78
C ASP A 215 15.70 -9.48 9.69
N PHE A 216 16.67 -8.76 9.14
CA PHE A 216 17.63 -9.32 8.19
C PHE A 216 18.65 -10.19 8.94
N LEU A 217 18.40 -11.49 8.97
CA LEU A 217 19.37 -12.45 9.48
C LEU A 217 20.48 -12.65 8.44
N VAL A 218 21.71 -12.25 8.78
CA VAL A 218 22.91 -12.70 8.07
C VAL A 218 23.01 -14.20 8.31
N LYS A 219 22.84 -15.02 7.27
CA LYS A 219 23.12 -16.46 7.40
C LYS A 219 24.57 -16.61 7.84
N GLY A 220 24.77 -17.02 9.09
CA GLY A 220 26.10 -17.27 9.64
C GLY A 220 26.87 -18.18 8.68
N SER A 221 28.07 -17.74 8.33
CA SER A 221 29.08 -18.57 7.69
C SER A 221 29.06 -19.92 8.39
N LYS A 222 28.79 -21.01 7.65
CA LYS A 222 29.09 -22.34 8.17
C LYS A 222 30.59 -22.31 8.50
N ILE A 223 30.93 -22.21 9.78
CA ILE A 223 32.26 -22.54 10.25
C ILE A 223 32.38 -24.02 9.91
N LYS A 224 33.23 -24.30 8.91
CA LYS A 224 33.57 -25.64 8.48
C LYS A 224 34.21 -26.42 9.61
#